data_AF-A0AAV8VKD3-F1
#
_entry.id   AF-A0AAV8VKD3-F1
#
_cell.length_a   1.000
_cell.length_b   1.000
_cell.length_c   1.000
_cell.angle_alpha   90.00
_cell.angle_beta   90.00
_cell.angle_gamma   90.00
#
_symmetry.space_group_name_H-M   'P 1'
#
loop_
_entity.id
_entity.type
_entity.pdbx_description
1 polymer ?
#
loop_
_entity_poly.entity_id
_entity_poly.type
_entity_poly.pdbx_seq_one_letter_code
_entity_poly.pdbx_strand_id
1 'polypeptide(L)'
;FGRKCHVEQILKGFTKALDEAIQDEYDTASQVSDEEWEAIRPTKLERSNYLLNRVFQTKYGTCDNCTFWKMKTGETWGKEYHLLNDFSSNVPNSLIDILAVGTWRPSDGVSMTDELFPHISHGFRGRNLPVVSFH
;
A
#
# COMPACT_ATOMS: atom_id res chain seq x y z
N PHE A 1 17.05 -6.62 -4.36
CA PHE A 1 17.04 -7.48 -3.16
C PHE A 1 15.63 -7.64 -2.58
N GLY A 2 14.87 -6.57 -2.27
CA GLY A 2 13.51 -6.69 -1.69
C GLY A 2 12.49 -7.51 -2.49
N ARG A 3 12.45 -7.38 -3.83
CA ARG A 3 11.55 -8.20 -4.69
C ARG A 3 11.77 -9.72 -4.55
N LYS A 4 13.04 -10.17 -4.54
CA LYS A 4 13.36 -11.61 -4.37
C LYS A 4 12.95 -12.09 -2.98
N CYS A 5 13.22 -11.28 -1.95
CA CYS A 5 12.84 -11.53 -0.57
C CYS A 5 11.31 -11.73 -0.43
N HIS A 6 10.49 -10.86 -1.05
CA HIS A 6 9.04 -11.01 -1.07
C HIS A 6 8.58 -12.29 -1.79
N VAL A 7 9.16 -12.59 -2.95
CA VAL A 7 8.84 -13.83 -3.68
C VAL A 7 9.15 -15.06 -2.83
N GLU A 8 10.31 -15.09 -2.17
CA GLU A 8 10.69 -16.18 -1.27
C GLU A 8 9.74 -16.28 -0.07
N GLN A 9 9.29 -15.16 0.50
CA GLN A 9 8.34 -15.17 1.60
C GLN A 9 6.95 -15.68 1.17
N ILE A 10 6.45 -15.22 0.03
CA ILE A 10 5.17 -15.70 -0.52
C ILE A 10 5.25 -17.20 -0.79
N LEU A 11 6.33 -17.68 -1.41
CA LEU A 11 6.54 -19.10 -1.67
C LEU A 11 6.58 -19.92 -0.38
N LYS A 12 7.34 -19.47 0.64
CA LYS A 12 7.39 -20.14 1.94
C LYS A 12 6.03 -20.18 2.62
N GLY A 13 5.29 -19.07 2.63
CA GLY A 13 3.95 -18.99 3.18
C GLY A 13 2.99 -19.92 2.45
N PHE A 14 3.08 -19.97 1.11
CA PHE A 14 2.25 -20.85 0.29
C PHE A 14 2.56 -22.33 0.52
N THR A 15 3.84 -22.72 0.54
CA THR A 15 4.23 -24.12 0.82
C THR A 15 3.78 -24.55 2.20
N LYS A 16 3.90 -23.69 3.22
CA LYS A 16 3.41 -23.99 4.57
C LYS A 16 1.88 -24.13 4.61
N ALA A 17 1.16 -23.20 4.00
CA ALA A 17 -0.30 -23.26 3.93
C ALA A 17 -0.79 -24.51 3.18
N LEU A 18 -0.06 -24.94 2.15
CA LEU A 18 -0.37 -26.14 1.39
C LEU A 18 -0.12 -27.41 2.21
N ASP A 19 0.99 -27.47 2.95
CA ASP A 19 1.30 -28.59 3.84
C ASP A 19 0.26 -28.71 4.97
N GLU A 20 -0.08 -27.60 5.62
CA GLU A 20 -1.16 -27.52 6.61
C GLU A 20 -2.50 -27.97 6.02
N ALA A 21 -2.87 -27.49 4.83
CA ALA A 21 -4.12 -27.90 4.17
C ALA A 21 -4.15 -29.41 3.87
N ILE A 22 -3.03 -29.99 3.43
CA ILE A 22 -2.96 -31.41 3.10
C ILE A 22 -3.04 -32.27 4.36
N GLN A 23 -2.34 -31.87 5.43
CA GLN A 23 -2.43 -32.57 6.72
C GLN A 23 -3.84 -32.50 7.29
N ASP A 24 -4.47 -31.32 7.32
CA ASP A 24 -5.84 -31.17 7.79
C ASP A 24 -6.84 -32.02 6.99
N GLU A 25 -6.71 -32.05 5.66
CA GLU A 25 -7.53 -32.88 4.78
C GLU A 25 -7.30 -34.39 5.03
N TYR A 26 -6.04 -34.81 5.18
CA TYR A 26 -5.67 -36.20 5.44
C TYR A 26 -6.19 -36.69 6.80
N ASP A 27 -5.97 -35.91 7.84
CA ASP A 27 -6.41 -36.23 9.20
C ASP A 27 -7.93 -36.34 9.27
N THR A 28 -8.64 -35.44 8.60
CA THR A 28 -10.11 -35.48 8.52
C THR A 28 -10.59 -36.72 7.77
N ALA A 29 -10.01 -36.99 6.60
CA ALA A 29 -10.38 -38.16 5.79
C ALA A 29 -10.12 -39.49 6.52
N SER A 30 -9.09 -39.55 7.37
CA SER A 30 -8.78 -40.76 8.16
C SER A 30 -9.78 -41.06 9.28
N GLN A 31 -10.61 -40.08 9.66
CA GLN A 31 -11.55 -40.17 10.79
C GLN A 31 -13.00 -40.40 10.36
N VAL A 32 -13.30 -40.32 9.05
CA VAL A 32 -14.67 -40.39 8.50
C VAL A 32 -14.79 -41.51 7.47
N SER A 33 -16.02 -41.91 7.12
CA SER A 33 -16.22 -42.86 6.02
C SER A 33 -16.00 -42.20 4.65
N ASP A 34 -15.82 -43.01 3.60
CA ASP A 34 -15.66 -42.50 2.23
C ASP A 34 -16.89 -41.69 1.77
N GLU A 35 -18.10 -42.10 2.16
CA GLU A 35 -19.34 -41.37 1.84
C GLU A 35 -19.43 -40.03 2.57
N GLU A 36 -19.03 -39.99 3.84
CA GLU A 36 -18.99 -38.77 4.63
C GLU A 36 -17.93 -37.81 4.08
N TRP A 37 -16.75 -38.32 3.72
CA TRP A 37 -15.69 -37.54 3.10
C TRP A 37 -16.14 -36.89 1.79
N GLU A 38 -16.79 -37.64 0.90
CA GLU A 38 -17.28 -37.09 -0.37
C GLU A 38 -18.35 -36.00 -0.17
N ALA A 39 -19.07 -36.01 0.96
CA ALA A 39 -20.02 -34.95 1.31
C ALA A 39 -19.37 -33.68 1.87
N ILE A 40 -18.21 -33.80 2.55
CA ILE A 40 -17.58 -32.67 3.28
C ILE A 40 -16.26 -32.17 2.68
N ARG A 41 -15.66 -32.91 1.74
CA ARG A 41 -14.37 -32.57 1.14
C ARG A 41 -14.40 -31.16 0.54
N PRO A 42 -13.33 -30.36 0.72
CA PRO A 42 -13.31 -29.00 0.21
C PRO A 42 -13.31 -28.98 -1.32
N THR A 43 -14.07 -28.05 -1.88
CA THR A 43 -14.05 -27.73 -3.31
C THR A 43 -12.74 -27.05 -3.70
N LYS A 44 -12.43 -27.06 -5.00
CA LYS A 44 -11.26 -26.36 -5.55
C LYS A 44 -11.23 -24.87 -5.17
N LEU A 45 -12.40 -24.22 -5.13
CA LEU A 45 -12.52 -22.82 -4.76
C LEU A 45 -12.26 -22.60 -3.27
N GLU A 46 -12.82 -23.43 -2.40
CA GLU A 46 -12.59 -23.36 -0.95
C GLU A 46 -11.13 -23.58 -0.60
N ARG A 47 -10.49 -24.58 -1.22
CA ARG A 47 -9.06 -24.83 -1.06
C ARG A 47 -8.22 -23.65 -1.54
N SER A 48 -8.57 -23.06 -2.68
CA SER A 48 -7.90 -21.85 -3.17
C SER A 48 -8.04 -20.68 -2.19
N ASN A 49 -9.24 -20.45 -1.66
CA ASN A 49 -9.49 -19.39 -0.69
C ASN A 49 -8.76 -19.62 0.64
N TYR A 50 -8.71 -20.87 1.11
CA TYR A 50 -7.93 -21.26 2.30
C TYR A 50 -6.45 -20.89 2.15
N LEU A 51 -5.84 -21.31 1.04
CA LEU A 51 -4.43 -21.04 0.75
C LEU A 51 -4.15 -19.53 0.63
N LEU A 52 -4.98 -18.79 -0.10
CA LEU A 52 -4.81 -17.35 -0.25
C LEU A 52 -4.93 -16.64 1.10
N ASN A 53 -5.95 -16.97 1.90
CA ASN A 53 -6.14 -16.38 3.22
C ASN A 53 -4.93 -16.63 4.13
N ARG A 54 -4.36 -17.84 4.14
CA ARG A 54 -3.16 -18.15 4.93
C ARG A 54 -1.93 -17.37 4.47
N VAL A 55 -1.70 -17.27 3.17
CA VAL A 55 -0.56 -16.52 2.60
C VAL A 55 -0.64 -15.02 2.90
N PHE A 56 -1.83 -14.42 2.90
CA PHE A 56 -2.00 -12.99 3.18
C PHE A 56 -2.17 -12.67 4.68
N GLN A 57 -2.41 -13.66 5.54
CA GLN A 57 -2.47 -13.48 6.99
C GLN A 57 -1.09 -13.35 7.64
N THR A 58 0.00 -13.75 6.97
CA THR A 58 1.37 -13.42 7.36
C THR A 58 1.69 -11.94 7.10
N LYS A 59 0.93 -11.05 7.77
CA LYS A 59 0.88 -9.60 7.50
C LYS A 59 2.17 -8.83 7.84
N TYR A 60 3.21 -9.47 8.36
CA TYR A 60 4.46 -8.81 8.74
C TYR A 60 5.66 -9.68 8.39
N GLY A 61 6.10 -9.58 7.14
CA GLY A 61 7.31 -10.21 6.66
C GLY A 61 8.53 -9.34 6.93
N THR A 62 9.65 -9.92 7.36
CA THR A 62 10.96 -9.25 7.45
C THR A 62 11.39 -8.53 6.17
N CYS A 63 10.86 -8.93 5.00
CA CYS A 63 11.15 -8.30 3.71
C CYS A 63 10.38 -6.98 3.45
N ASP A 64 9.34 -6.67 4.22
CA ASP A 64 8.55 -5.44 4.03
C ASP A 64 9.39 -4.18 4.25
N ASN A 65 10.37 -4.24 5.15
CA ASN A 65 11.33 -3.17 5.38
C ASN A 65 12.29 -2.96 4.19
N CYS A 66 12.45 -3.94 3.31
CA CYS A 66 13.35 -3.87 2.16
C CYS A 66 12.74 -3.14 0.96
N THR A 67 11.41 -3.00 0.92
CA THR A 67 10.68 -2.45 -0.22
C THR A 67 9.55 -1.58 0.30
N PHE A 68 9.90 -0.35 0.65
CA PHE A 68 9.00 0.69 1.13
C PHE A 68 9.18 1.95 0.29
N TRP A 69 8.08 2.50 -0.19
CA TRP A 69 8.06 3.74 -0.95
C TRP A 69 7.33 4.81 -0.16
N LYS A 70 7.96 5.95 0.01
CA LYS A 70 7.32 7.15 0.56
C LYS A 70 6.85 8.01 -0.61
N MET A 71 5.55 8.23 -0.69
CA MET A 71 4.95 9.13 -1.66
C MET A 71 5.01 10.55 -1.11
N LYS A 72 5.49 11.47 -1.95
CA LYS A 72 5.52 12.89 -1.64
C LYS A 72 5.00 13.68 -2.83
N THR A 73 4.32 14.78 -2.56
CA THR A 73 3.89 15.74 -3.58
C THR A 73 4.59 17.07 -3.40
N GLY A 74 4.89 17.74 -4.51
CA GLY A 74 5.46 19.08 -4.51
C GLY A 74 4.32 20.10 -4.59
N GLU A 75 4.15 20.90 -3.54
CA GLU A 75 3.27 22.05 -3.57
C GLU A 75 4.04 23.26 -4.10
N THR A 76 3.67 23.70 -5.30
CA THR A 76 4.29 24.85 -5.98
C THR A 76 3.33 26.01 -6.20
N TRP A 77 2.02 25.78 -6.07
CA TRP A 77 1.00 26.73 -6.49
C TRP A 77 0.88 27.91 -5.52
N GLY A 78 0.87 29.14 -6.05
CA GLY A 78 0.64 30.37 -5.29
C GLY A 78 1.88 30.92 -4.57
N LYS A 79 3.02 30.22 -4.64
CA LYS A 79 4.28 30.66 -4.02
C LYS A 79 5.02 31.70 -4.87
N GLU A 80 4.77 31.69 -6.17
CA GLU A 80 5.30 32.65 -7.14
C GLU A 80 4.80 34.08 -6.90
N TYR A 81 3.59 34.25 -6.36
CA TYR A 81 3.04 35.59 -6.06
C TYR A 81 3.70 36.25 -4.84
N HIS A 82 4.28 35.47 -3.93
CA HIS A 82 5.04 36.01 -2.80
C HIS A 82 6.37 36.62 -3.24
N LEU A 83 6.97 36.12 -4.33
CA LEU A 83 8.25 36.63 -4.86
C LEU A 83 8.15 38.06 -5.40
N LEU A 84 6.96 38.49 -5.82
CA LEU A 84 6.74 39.84 -6.33
C LEU A 84 6.72 40.92 -5.24
N ASN A 85 6.52 40.53 -3.97
CA ASN A 85 6.53 41.47 -2.84
C ASN A 85 7.90 41.54 -2.12
N ASP A 86 8.71 40.49 -2.19
CA ASP A 86 10.02 40.41 -1.51
C ASP A 86 11.18 40.72 -2.49
N PHE A 87 11.27 41.96 -2.97
CA PHE A 87 12.41 42.45 -3.76
C PHE A 87 13.69 42.71 -2.92
N SER A 88 13.67 42.39 -1.62
CA SER A 88 14.85 42.56 -0.76
C SER A 88 15.25 41.27 -0.05
N SER A 89 16.49 40.86 -0.34
CA SER A 89 17.34 39.93 0.42
C SER A 89 17.17 38.43 0.17
N ASN A 90 18.17 37.85 -0.51
CA ASN A 90 18.86 36.61 -0.14
C ASN A 90 18.06 35.48 0.54
N VAL A 91 17.01 34.94 -0.09
CA VAL A 91 16.43 33.65 0.34
C VAL A 91 16.70 32.57 -0.71
N PRO A 92 17.68 31.67 -0.49
CA PRO A 92 17.83 30.48 -1.30
C PRO A 92 16.86 29.40 -0.81
N ASN A 93 16.24 28.70 -1.78
CA ASN A 93 15.72 27.33 -1.67
C ASN A 93 14.55 27.04 -0.70
N SER A 94 13.30 27.40 -1.05
CA SER A 94 12.18 26.42 -1.02
C SER A 94 10.91 26.94 -1.73
N LEU A 95 11.01 27.19 -3.04
CA LEU A 95 9.82 27.43 -3.87
C LEU A 95 8.84 26.24 -3.90
N ILE A 96 9.27 25.07 -3.43
CA ILE A 96 8.53 23.81 -3.50
C ILE A 96 8.48 23.22 -2.09
N ASP A 97 7.28 23.16 -1.50
CA ASP A 97 7.09 22.38 -0.26
C ASP A 97 6.85 20.94 -0.65
N ILE A 98 7.71 20.03 -0.19
CA ILE A 98 7.53 18.60 -0.44
C ILE A 98 6.73 18.00 0.71
N LEU A 99 5.44 17.76 0.48
CA LEU A 99 4.52 17.18 1.46
C LEU A 99 4.55 15.65 1.35
N ALA A 100 4.61 14.96 2.49
CA ALA A 100 4.46 13.52 2.52
C ALA A 100 2.97 13.17 2.46
N VAL A 101 2.56 12.44 1.42
CA VAL A 101 1.14 12.18 1.15
C VAL A 101 0.75 10.72 1.33
N GLY A 102 1.73 9.84 1.47
CA GLY A 102 1.45 8.44 1.80
C GLY A 102 2.65 7.54 1.69
N THR A 103 2.37 6.25 1.78
CA THR A 103 3.35 5.17 1.69
C THR A 103 2.81 4.00 0.89
N TRP A 104 3.69 3.26 0.24
CA TRP A 104 3.35 2.02 -0.42
C TRP A 104 4.30 0.90 0.02
N ARG A 105 3.73 -0.26 0.33
CA ARG A 105 4.50 -1.52 0.48
C ARG A 105 3.77 -2.65 -0.26
N PRO A 106 4.48 -3.72 -0.63
CA PRO A 106 3.87 -4.84 -1.32
C PRO A 106 2.86 -5.63 -0.46
N SER A 107 2.96 -5.55 0.88
CA SER A 107 2.12 -6.31 1.81
C SER A 107 0.76 -5.65 2.10
N ASP A 108 0.72 -4.34 2.33
CA ASP A 108 -0.48 -3.58 2.68
C ASP A 108 -0.97 -2.65 1.55
N GLY A 109 -0.19 -2.50 0.48
CA GLY A 109 -0.56 -1.69 -0.67
C GLY A 109 -0.38 -0.20 -0.41
N VAL A 110 -1.28 0.61 -0.98
CA VAL A 110 -1.24 2.08 -0.88
C VAL A 110 -1.90 2.52 0.42
N SER A 111 -1.19 3.33 1.21
CA SER A 111 -1.72 4.02 2.39
C SER A 111 -1.51 5.51 2.23
N MET A 112 -2.60 6.29 2.14
CA MET A 112 -2.56 7.74 1.91
C MET A 112 -2.90 8.49 3.19
N THR A 113 -2.13 9.53 3.49
CA THR A 113 -2.41 10.50 4.57
C THR A 113 -2.91 11.84 4.04
N ASP A 114 -2.74 12.10 2.74
CA ASP A 114 -3.13 13.32 2.02
C ASP A 114 -3.29 12.97 0.52
N GLU A 115 -3.84 13.86 -0.31
CA GLU A 115 -3.94 13.57 -1.74
C GLU A 115 -2.64 13.86 -2.51
N LEU A 116 -2.41 13.12 -3.60
CA LEU A 116 -1.29 13.38 -4.51
C LEU A 116 -1.38 14.76 -5.17
N PHE A 117 -2.61 15.24 -5.40
CA PHE A 117 -2.91 16.52 -6.05
C PHE A 117 -3.78 17.38 -5.12
N PRO A 118 -3.20 17.95 -4.04
CA PRO A 118 -3.97 18.66 -3.04
C PRO A 118 -4.67 19.89 -3.61
N HIS A 119 -4.15 20.48 -4.70
CA HIS A 119 -4.78 21.63 -5.37
C HIS A 119 -6.16 21.31 -5.99
N ILE A 120 -6.42 20.04 -6.32
CA ILE A 120 -7.70 19.59 -6.88
C ILE A 120 -8.71 19.36 -5.74
N SER A 121 -8.29 18.71 -4.67
CA SER A 121 -9.18 18.28 -3.58
C SER A 121 -9.38 19.33 -2.49
N HIS A 122 -8.36 20.16 -2.22
CA HIS A 122 -8.32 21.11 -1.13
C HIS A 122 -8.23 22.57 -1.61
N GLY A 123 -8.43 22.80 -2.91
CA GLY A 123 -8.28 24.11 -3.54
C GLY A 123 -6.91 24.70 -3.22
N PHE A 124 -6.87 25.94 -2.77
CA PHE A 124 -5.61 26.65 -2.53
C PHE A 124 -5.03 26.46 -1.12
N ARG A 125 -5.57 25.55 -0.29
CA ARG A 125 -5.09 25.27 1.08
C ARG A 125 -4.83 26.53 1.93
N GLY A 126 -5.69 27.54 1.80
CA GLY A 126 -5.55 28.82 2.52
C GLY A 126 -4.48 29.77 1.97
N ARG A 127 -3.95 29.54 0.77
CA ARG A 127 -3.06 30.47 0.06
C ARG A 127 -3.87 31.65 -0.50
N ASN A 128 -3.28 32.83 -0.46
CA ASN A 128 -3.88 34.06 -0.97
C ASN A 128 -3.62 34.18 -2.48
N LEU A 129 -4.68 34.37 -3.27
CA LEU A 129 -4.57 34.64 -4.70
C LEU A 129 -4.85 36.13 -4.96
N PRO A 130 -3.87 36.93 -5.40
CA PRO A 130 -4.13 38.31 -5.79
C PRO A 130 -4.98 38.34 -7.06
N VAL A 131 -6.18 38.89 -6.98
CA VAL A 131 -7.06 39.11 -8.13
C VAL A 131 -6.97 40.58 -8.53
N VAL A 132 -6.60 40.84 -9.78
CA VAL A 132 -6.58 42.19 -10.36
C VAL A 132 -7.68 42.27 -11.42
N SER A 133 -8.58 43.25 -11.29
CA SER A 133 -9.61 43.55 -12.29
C SER A 133 -9.48 45.00 -12.75
N PHE A 134 -9.64 45.23 -14.05
CA PHE A 134 -9.76 46.56 -14.62
C PHE A 134 -11.24 46.91 -14.84
N HIS A 135 -11.58 48.19 -14.71
CA HIS A 135 -12.94 48.69 -14.97
C HIS A 135 -13.13 49.00 -16.45
#